data_AF-A0A9D1USM2-F1
#
_entry.id   AF-A0A9D1USM2-F1
#
_cell.length_a   1.000
_cell.length_b   1.000
_cell.length_c   1.000
_cell.angle_alpha   90.00
_cell.angle_beta   90.00
_cell.angle_gamma   90.00
#
_symmetry.space_group_name_H-M   'P 1'
#
loop_
_entity.id
_entity.type
_entity.pdbx_description
1 polymer ?
#
loop_
_entity_poly.entity_id
_entity_poly.type
_entity_poly.pdbx_seq_one_letter_code
_entity_poly.pdbx_strand_id
1 'polypeptide(L)' 'MEISAQWIRGGTSKCWVFDEADIAASGYSADELLPRLFGSPDARQIDGVGGATSTTSKAMIVSQG' A
#
# COMPACT_ATOMS: atom_id res chain seq x y z
N MET A 1 -10.40 -9.89 4.56
CA MET A 1 -9.62 -8.99 5.42
C MET A 1 -9.81 -7.59 4.88
N GLU A 2 -9.96 -6.62 5.77
CA GLU A 2 -10.06 -5.21 5.43
C GLU A 2 -8.95 -4.47 6.17
N ILE A 3 -8.27 -3.53 5.50
CA ILE A 3 -7.25 -2.69 6.10
C ILE A 3 -7.51 -1.24 5.69
N SER A 4 -7.53 -0.34 6.67
CA SER A 4 -7.75 1.08 6.42
C SER A 4 -6.49 1.70 5.84
N ALA A 5 -6.67 2.55 4.83
CA ALA A 5 -5.57 3.28 4.21
C ALA A 5 -6.05 4.59 3.61
N GLN A 6 -5.16 5.57 3.51
CA GLN A 6 -5.44 6.85 2.86
C GLN A 6 -4.73 6.94 1.53
N TRP A 7 -5.44 7.35 0.48
CA TRP A 7 -4.85 7.61 -0.82
C TRP A 7 -4.50 9.08 -0.96
N ILE A 8 -3.23 9.38 -1.21
CA ILE A 8 -2.73 10.75 -1.28
C ILE A 8 -1.92 11.01 -2.54
N ARG A 9 -1.94 12.27 -3.01
CA ARG A 9 -0.96 12.80 -3.97
C ARG A 9 0.15 13.52 -3.20
N GLY A 10 1.35 12.94 -3.20
CA GLY A 10 2.56 13.54 -2.63
C GLY A 10 3.49 14.02 -3.74
N GLY A 11 3.54 15.35 -3.95
CA GLY A 11 4.32 15.91 -5.07
C GLY A 11 3.88 15.34 -6.42
N THR A 12 4.81 14.78 -7.18
CA THR A 12 4.56 14.15 -8.49
C THR A 12 4.20 12.66 -8.39
N SER A 13 4.05 12.11 -7.18
CA SER A 13 3.65 10.72 -6.94
C SER A 13 2.28 10.60 -6.28
N LYS A 14 1.71 9.39 -6.32
CA LYS A 14 0.58 8.96 -5.49
C LYS A 14 1.02 7.77 -4.64
N CYS A 15 0.58 7.73 -3.40
CA CYS A 15 0.81 6.59 -2.52
C CYS A 15 -0.42 6.27 -1.68
N TRP A 16 -0.42 5.07 -1.11
CA TRP A 16 -1.31 4.67 -0.04
C TRP A 16 -0.58 4.75 1.29
N VAL A 17 -1.21 5.35 2.29
CA VAL A 17 -0.68 5.51 3.65
C VAL A 17 -1.42 4.56 4.58
N PHE A 18 -0.68 3.75 5.33
CA PHE A 18 -1.16 2.74 6.26
C PHE A 18 -0.66 3.07 7.68
N ASP A 19 -1.47 2.76 8.68
CA ASP A 19 -1.02 2.78 10.07
C ASP A 19 -0.28 1.48 10.41
N GLU A 20 0.86 1.58 11.10
CA GLU A 20 1.65 0.41 11.53
C GLU A 20 0.83 -0.54 12.40
N ALA A 21 -0.06 -0.03 13.25
CA ALA A 21 -0.90 -0.84 14.11
C ALA A 21 -1.90 -1.69 13.29
N ASP A 22 -2.44 -1.14 12.20
CA ASP A 22 -3.35 -1.86 11.30
C ASP A 22 -2.61 -2.96 10.52
N ILE A 23 -1.37 -2.70 10.11
CA ILE A 23 -0.51 -3.73 9.49
C ILE A 23 -0.24 -4.85 10.49
N ALA A 24 0.16 -4.52 11.72
CA ALA A 24 0.45 -5.50 12.77
C ALA A 24 -0.80 -6.33 13.14
N ALA A 25 -1.97 -5.69 13.25
CA ALA A 25 -3.23 -6.36 13.56
C ALA A 25 -3.68 -7.35 12.47
N SER A 26 -3.21 -7.18 11.24
CA SER A 26 -3.52 -8.12 10.14
C SER A 26 -2.87 -9.50 10.30
N GLY A 27 -1.83 -9.62 11.12
CA GLY A 27 -1.04 -10.85 11.26
C GLY A 27 -0.10 -11.15 10.09
N TYR A 28 0.01 -10.23 9.12
CA TYR A 28 0.97 -10.31 8.02
C TYR A 28 2.06 -9.26 8.18
N SER A 29 3.26 -9.58 7.70
CA SER A 29 4.30 -8.57 7.53
C SER A 29 3.94 -7.59 6.40
N ALA A 30 4.52 -6.39 6.43
CA ALA A 30 4.38 -5.43 5.34
C ALA A 30 4.85 -6.01 4.00
N ASP A 31 5.93 -6.80 4.00
CA ASP A 31 6.49 -7.42 2.78
C ASP A 31 5.56 -8.47 2.16
N GLU A 32 4.73 -9.14 2.96
CA GLU A 32 3.70 -10.06 2.46
C GLU A 32 2.44 -9.32 2.00
N LEU A 33 2.07 -8.28 2.74
CA LEU A 33 0.80 -7.59 2.55
C LEU A 33 0.84 -6.60 1.38
N LEU A 34 1.87 -5.75 1.31
CA LEU A 34 1.94 -4.67 0.33
C LEU A 34 1.94 -5.16 -1.12
N PRO A 35 2.67 -6.22 -1.52
CA PRO A 35 2.59 -6.72 -2.89
C PRO A 35 1.17 -7.12 -3.28
N ARG A 36 0.44 -7.80 -2.37
CA ARG A 36 -0.95 -8.21 -2.60
C ARG A 36 -1.88 -7.01 -2.73
N LEU A 37 -1.79 -6.05 -1.80
CA LEU A 37 -2.61 -4.84 -1.86
C LEU A 37 -2.37 -4.03 -3.14
N PHE A 38 -1.13 -3.99 -3.63
CA PHE A 38 -0.78 -3.28 -4.86
C PHE A 38 -0.99 -4.10 -6.13
N GLY A 39 -1.47 -5.34 -6.05
CA GLY A 39 -1.69 -6.20 -7.23
C GLY A 39 -0.40 -6.68 -7.89
N SER A 40 0.73 -6.62 -7.19
CA SER A 40 2.03 -7.13 -7.66
C SER A 40 2.11 -8.65 -7.49
N PRO A 41 2.75 -9.39 -8.41
CA PRO A 41 3.65 -8.91 -9.47
C PRO A 41 2.98 -8.67 -10.84
N ASP A 42 1.65 -8.49 -10.92
CA ASP A 42 1.01 -8.14 -12.21
C ASP A 42 1.50 -6.76 -12.66
N ALA A 43 2.10 -6.69 -13.86
CA ALA A 43 2.54 -5.44 -14.47
C ALA A 43 1.41 -4.41 -14.61
N ARG A 44 0.15 -4.86 -14.65
CA ARG A 44 -1.04 -4.01 -14.73
C ARG A 44 -1.61 -3.65 -13.35
N GLN A 45 -1.23 -4.39 -12.31
CA GLN A 45 -1.73 -4.20 -10.94
C GLN A 45 -3.27 -4.20 -10.84
N ILE A 46 -3.95 -4.96 -11.72
CA ILE A 46 -5.41 -4.87 -11.91
C ILE A 46 -6.22 -5.38 -10.70
N ASP A 47 -5.64 -6.29 -9.93
CA ASP A 47 -6.24 -6.87 -8.73
C ASP A 47 -5.69 -6.20 -7.45
N GLY A 48 -5.41 -4.90 -7.53
CA GLY A 48 -4.89 -4.12 -6.41
C GLY A 48 -5.01 -2.62 -6.65
N VAL A 49 -4.45 -1.85 -5.73
CA VAL A 49 -4.57 -0.39 -5.71
C VAL A 49 -3.42 0.34 -6.43
N GLY A 50 -2.47 -0.41 -6.97
CA GLY A 50 -1.32 0.13 -7.71
C GLY A 50 -1.71 0.64 -9.10
N GLY A 51 -1.05 1.70 -9.56
CA GLY A 51 -1.35 2.32 -10.86
C GLY A 51 -0.42 1.91 -12.02
N ALA A 52 0.16 0.71 -11.97
CA ALA A 52 1.04 0.12 -12.99
C ALA A 52 2.30 0.95 -13.32
N THR A 53 2.65 1.93 -12.49
CA THR A 53 3.83 2.78 -12.64
C THR A 53 4.46 3.05 -11.29
N SER A 54 5.79 3.19 -11.22
CA SER A 54 6.50 3.42 -9.95
C SER A 54 6.08 4.70 -9.23
N THR A 55 5.55 5.71 -9.94
CA THR A 55 5.00 6.95 -9.37
C THR A 55 3.62 6.80 -8.74
N THR A 56 2.93 5.69 -9.00
CA THR A 56 1.58 5.41 -8.49
C THR A 56 1.46 4.05 -7.80
N SER A 57 2.60 3.38 -7.57
CA SER A 57 2.73 2.12 -6.82
C SER A 57 3.69 2.30 -5.64
N LYS A 58 3.34 3.21 -4.73
CA LYS A 58 4.10 3.51 -3.51
C LYS A 58 3.24 3.33 -2.26
N ALA A 59 3.85 2.83 -1.19
CA ALA A 59 3.24 2.76 0.13
C ALA A 59 4.02 3.62 1.13
N MET A 60 3.33 4.12 2.14
CA MET A 60 3.92 4.71 3.34
C MET A 60 3.29 4.01 4.55
N ILE A 61 4.12 3.57 5.48
CA ILE A 61 3.66 3.06 6.78
C ILE A 61 4.06 4.10 7.80
N VAL A 62 3.10 4.55 8.60
CA VAL A 62 3.31 5.53 9.66
C VAL A 62 2.97 4.93 11.01
N SER A 63 3.69 5.33 12.04
CA SER A 63 3.40 4.98 13.43
C SER A 63 3.23 6.24 14.26
N GLN A 64 2.43 6.15 15.32
CA GLN A 64 2.45 7.19 16.34
C GLN A 64 3.74 7.03 17.15
N GLY A 65 4.55 8.08 17.17
CA GLY A 65 5.79 8.14 17.97
C GLY A 65 5.53 8.26 19.46
#